data_AF-G3EL14-F1
#
_entry.id   AF-G3EL14-F1
#
_cell.length_a   1.000
_cell.length_b   1.000
_cell.length_c   1.000
_cell.angle_alpha   90.00
_cell.angle_beta   90.00
_cell.angle_gamma   90.00
#
_symmetry.space_group_name_H-M   'P 1'
#
loop_
_entity.id
_entity.type
_entity.pdbx_description
1 polymer ?
#
loop_
_entity_poly.entity_id
_entity_poly.type
_entity_poly.pdbx_seq_one_letter_code
_entity_poly.pdbx_strand_id
1 'polypeptide(L)'
;MAELVSIDRYALDNLPELTKLEATNNPKLSYIHRLAFRGLPTLESLMLNNNALNAVYQKTVELLPNLREISIHSNPLRCDCVIHWINSSKTGIRFMEPLSMFCALPSEYRGQQVKEALLQDSSEQCLPMISHDTFPNHLNLDVGMTVFLDCRAMAEPEPEIYWVTPLGNKITVDTLLDKYKLSGEGTLEIVNIQVQDSGRYTCVAQNTEGADTRVATLRVNGTLLDGSQILKIFIKQTESHSVLVSWKVNSNVMTSNLKWSSATMKIDNPHITYTARVPV
;
A
#
# COMPACT_ATOMS: atom_id res chain seq x y z
N MET A 1 -5.19 -18.00 -8.26
CA MET A 1 -5.32 -17.31 -9.56
C MET A 1 -5.19 -15.83 -9.26
N ALA A 2 -4.44 -15.06 -10.06
CA ALA A 2 -4.33 -13.61 -9.83
C ALA A 2 -5.69 -12.96 -10.13
N GLU A 3 -6.16 -12.09 -9.25
CA GLU A 3 -7.44 -11.37 -9.38
C GLU A 3 -7.14 -9.92 -9.78
N LEU A 4 -7.90 -9.38 -10.72
CA LEU A 4 -7.77 -7.99 -11.14
C LEU A 4 -8.40 -7.08 -10.07
N VAL A 5 -7.58 -6.36 -9.32
CA VAL A 5 -8.06 -5.50 -8.22
C VAL A 5 -8.16 -4.03 -8.64
N SER A 6 -7.32 -3.62 -9.58
CA SER A 6 -7.22 -2.25 -10.06
C SER A 6 -6.84 -2.18 -11.54
N ILE A 7 -7.22 -1.08 -12.21
CA ILE A 7 -6.74 -0.74 -13.55
C ILE A 7 -5.91 0.54 -13.42
N ASP A 8 -4.60 0.38 -13.52
CA ASP A 8 -3.64 1.46 -13.35
C ASP A 8 -3.57 2.39 -14.58
N ARG A 9 -2.81 3.48 -14.46
CA ARG A 9 -2.59 4.44 -15.55
C ARG A 9 -2.20 3.73 -16.86
N TYR A 10 -2.76 4.17 -17.99
CA TYR A 10 -2.36 3.74 -19.33
C TYR A 10 -2.39 2.23 -19.57
N ALA A 11 -3.12 1.46 -18.76
CA ALA A 11 -3.11 -0.01 -18.81
C ALA A 11 -3.50 -0.60 -20.17
N LEU A 12 -4.25 0.16 -20.99
CA LEU A 12 -4.77 -0.26 -22.28
C LEU A 12 -4.26 0.60 -23.45
N ASP A 13 -3.21 1.39 -23.25
CA ASP A 13 -2.69 2.33 -24.26
C ASP A 13 -2.26 1.67 -25.58
N ASN A 14 -1.86 0.39 -25.51
CA ASN A 14 -1.45 -0.43 -26.66
C ASN A 14 -2.63 -1.04 -27.45
N LEU A 15 -3.88 -0.70 -27.12
CA LEU A 15 -5.08 -1.24 -27.77
C LEU A 15 -5.93 -0.13 -28.43
N PRO A 16 -5.38 0.67 -29.36
CA PRO A 16 -6.07 1.84 -29.90
C PRO A 16 -7.34 1.52 -30.71
N GLU A 17 -7.48 0.27 -31.17
CA GLU A 17 -8.62 -0.23 -31.96
C GLU A 17 -9.76 -0.76 -31.08
N LEU A 18 -9.62 -0.75 -29.75
CA LEU A 18 -10.61 -1.34 -28.83
C LEU A 18 -11.92 -0.53 -28.84
N THR A 19 -13.00 -1.13 -29.34
CA THR A 19 -14.33 -0.49 -29.42
C THR A 19 -15.24 -0.81 -28.24
N LYS A 20 -15.01 -1.94 -27.58
CA LYS A 20 -15.78 -2.39 -26.42
C LYS A 20 -14.86 -2.96 -25.35
N LEU A 21 -15.06 -2.54 -24.11
CA LEU A 21 -14.37 -3.07 -22.94
C LEU A 21 -15.40 -3.57 -21.93
N GLU A 22 -15.31 -4.84 -21.59
CA GLU A 22 -16.13 -5.46 -20.54
C GLU A 22 -15.24 -5.96 -19.41
N ALA A 23 -15.29 -5.28 -18.27
CA ALA A 23 -14.68 -5.72 -17.02
C ALA A 23 -15.79 -5.78 -15.98
N THR A 24 -16.62 -6.83 -16.04
CA THR A 24 -17.81 -7.00 -15.20
C THR A 24 -17.68 -8.23 -14.30
N ASN A 25 -18.49 -8.30 -13.25
CA ASN A 25 -18.58 -9.46 -12.35
C ASN A 25 -17.27 -9.81 -11.63
N ASN A 26 -16.47 -8.80 -11.29
CA ASN A 26 -15.25 -8.96 -10.52
C ASN A 26 -15.36 -8.22 -9.17
N PRO A 27 -15.65 -8.95 -8.07
CA PRO A 27 -15.86 -8.36 -6.75
C PRO A 27 -14.59 -7.79 -6.10
N LYS A 28 -13.44 -7.87 -6.79
CA LYS A 28 -12.17 -7.29 -6.34
C LYS A 28 -11.78 -6.03 -7.08
N LEU A 29 -12.31 -5.82 -8.29
CA LEU A 29 -12.01 -4.61 -9.06
C LEU A 29 -12.63 -3.41 -8.35
N SER A 30 -11.80 -2.65 -7.66
CA SER A 30 -12.21 -1.60 -6.72
C SER A 30 -11.63 -0.23 -7.06
N TYR A 31 -10.64 -0.18 -7.96
CA TYR A 31 -9.99 1.07 -8.37
C TYR A 31 -9.73 1.14 -9.86
N ILE A 32 -10.00 2.30 -10.46
CA ILE A 32 -9.62 2.63 -11.83
C ILE A 32 -8.93 3.99 -11.78
N HIS A 33 -7.68 4.03 -12.23
CA HIS A 33 -6.92 5.27 -12.29
C HIS A 33 -7.57 6.23 -13.31
N ARG A 34 -7.53 7.54 -13.03
CA ARG A 34 -8.18 8.57 -13.87
C ARG A 34 -7.65 8.66 -15.32
N LEU A 35 -6.50 8.05 -15.58
CA LEU A 35 -5.86 7.96 -16.90
C LEU A 35 -5.78 6.51 -17.43
N ALA A 36 -6.52 5.57 -16.84
CA ALA A 36 -6.45 4.15 -17.19
C ALA A 36 -6.76 3.89 -18.67
N PHE A 37 -7.76 4.60 -19.22
CA PHE A 37 -8.26 4.40 -20.58
C PHE A 37 -7.76 5.45 -21.58
N ARG A 38 -6.70 6.18 -21.22
CA ARG A 38 -6.06 7.11 -22.17
C ARG A 38 -5.53 6.31 -23.37
N GLY A 39 -5.71 6.85 -24.57
CA GLY A 39 -5.22 6.21 -25.80
C GLY A 39 -6.19 5.22 -26.41
N LEU A 40 -7.46 5.21 -25.98
CA LEU A 40 -8.55 4.42 -26.55
C LEU A 40 -9.53 5.31 -27.35
N PRO A 41 -9.14 5.84 -28.52
CA PRO A 41 -9.97 6.77 -29.27
C PRO A 41 -11.22 6.12 -29.85
N THR A 42 -11.24 4.81 -30.11
CA THR A 42 -12.36 4.11 -30.75
C THR A 42 -13.35 3.47 -29.77
N LEU A 43 -13.10 3.57 -28.47
CA LEU A 43 -13.93 2.91 -27.45
C LEU A 43 -15.32 3.55 -27.39
N GLU A 44 -16.35 2.76 -27.68
CA GLU A 44 -17.75 3.18 -27.71
C GLU A 44 -18.56 2.64 -26.52
N SER A 45 -18.17 1.49 -25.97
CA SER A 45 -18.91 0.79 -24.91
C SER A 45 -17.99 0.35 -23.78
N LEU A 46 -18.28 0.84 -22.56
CA LEU A 46 -17.50 0.55 -21.35
C LEU A 46 -18.39 -0.07 -20.26
N MET A 47 -18.21 -1.37 -20.00
CA MET A 47 -19.00 -2.12 -19.03
C MET A 47 -18.18 -2.44 -17.79
N LEU A 48 -18.56 -1.84 -16.66
CA LEU A 48 -17.90 -1.91 -15.35
C LEU A 48 -18.87 -2.30 -14.22
N ASN A 49 -20.02 -2.88 -14.55
CA ASN A 49 -21.02 -3.29 -13.56
C ASN A 49 -20.63 -4.54 -12.79
N ASN A 50 -21.23 -4.71 -11.61
CA ASN A 50 -21.05 -5.85 -10.72
C ASN A 50 -19.58 -6.02 -10.26
N ASN A 51 -18.93 -4.92 -9.87
CA ASN A 51 -17.59 -4.93 -9.30
C ASN A 51 -17.60 -4.33 -7.87
N ALA A 52 -16.44 -3.89 -7.38
CA ALA A 52 -16.26 -3.24 -6.08
C ALA A 52 -15.87 -1.76 -6.21
N LEU A 53 -16.18 -1.10 -7.33
CA LEU A 53 -15.79 0.27 -7.60
C LEU A 53 -16.52 1.26 -6.68
N ASN A 54 -15.80 2.19 -6.06
CA ASN A 54 -16.44 3.29 -5.34
C ASN A 54 -16.85 4.44 -6.25
N ALA A 55 -16.10 4.72 -7.31
CA ALA A 55 -16.46 5.71 -8.31
C ALA A 55 -15.70 5.47 -9.62
N VAL A 56 -16.08 6.20 -10.65
CA VAL A 56 -15.30 6.39 -11.88
C VAL A 56 -15.08 7.88 -12.04
N TYR A 57 -13.83 8.32 -12.19
CA TYR A 57 -13.51 9.73 -12.37
C TYR A 57 -14.13 10.29 -13.65
N GLN A 58 -14.61 11.53 -13.60
CA GLN A 58 -15.05 12.27 -14.78
C GLN A 58 -13.95 12.28 -15.86
N LYS A 59 -12.71 12.56 -15.46
CA LYS A 59 -11.55 12.62 -16.38
C LYS A 59 -11.31 11.29 -17.13
N THR A 60 -11.61 10.15 -16.52
CA THR A 60 -11.49 8.84 -17.20
C THR A 60 -12.37 8.79 -18.44
N VAL A 61 -13.57 9.36 -18.33
CA VAL A 61 -14.60 9.35 -19.36
C VAL A 61 -14.38 10.47 -20.38
N GLU A 62 -13.93 11.65 -19.95
CA GLU A 62 -13.61 12.77 -20.84
C GLU A 62 -12.47 12.47 -21.82
N LEU A 63 -11.59 11.54 -21.48
CA LEU A 63 -10.50 11.08 -22.34
C LEU A 63 -10.97 10.13 -23.46
N LEU A 64 -12.25 9.75 -23.48
CA LEU A 64 -12.83 8.80 -24.42
C LEU A 64 -13.81 9.52 -25.37
N PRO A 65 -13.33 10.04 -26.52
CA PRO A 65 -14.10 10.95 -27.37
C PRO A 65 -15.31 10.29 -28.05
N ASN A 66 -15.28 8.97 -28.25
CA ASN A 66 -16.34 8.22 -28.93
C ASN A 66 -17.19 7.37 -27.99
N LEU A 67 -17.05 7.53 -26.67
CA LEU A 67 -17.81 6.73 -25.71
C LEU A 67 -19.30 7.05 -25.80
N ARG A 68 -20.12 6.04 -26.06
CA ARG A 68 -21.57 6.17 -26.24
C ARG A 68 -22.34 5.62 -25.06
N GLU A 69 -21.86 4.53 -24.48
CA GLU A 69 -22.54 3.86 -23.37
C GLU A 69 -21.57 3.41 -22.27
N ILE A 70 -22.06 3.50 -21.03
CA ILE A 70 -21.32 3.07 -19.85
C ILE A 70 -22.26 2.33 -18.89
N SER A 71 -21.72 1.27 -18.26
CA SER A 71 -22.40 0.56 -17.18
C SER A 71 -21.55 0.57 -15.91
N ILE A 72 -22.09 1.09 -14.81
CA ILE A 72 -21.42 1.10 -13.49
C ILE A 72 -22.34 0.65 -12.36
N HIS A 73 -23.53 0.14 -12.67
CA HIS A 73 -24.49 -0.31 -11.67
C HIS A 73 -23.94 -1.48 -10.84
N SER A 74 -24.60 -1.77 -9.72
CA SER A 74 -24.21 -2.89 -8.83
C SER A 74 -22.76 -2.79 -8.35
N ASN A 75 -22.30 -1.56 -8.09
CA ASN A 75 -21.04 -1.25 -7.44
C ASN A 75 -21.32 -0.52 -6.10
N PRO A 76 -20.43 -0.62 -5.10
CA PRO A 76 -20.57 0.10 -3.83
C PRO A 76 -20.18 1.58 -3.98
N LEU A 77 -21.00 2.33 -4.74
CA LEU A 77 -20.70 3.70 -5.16
C LEU A 77 -20.64 4.66 -3.97
N ARG A 78 -19.63 5.52 -3.95
CA ARG A 78 -19.53 6.69 -3.08
C ARG A 78 -20.11 7.89 -3.83
N CYS A 79 -21.25 8.37 -3.36
CA CYS A 79 -21.98 9.49 -3.93
C CYS A 79 -21.46 10.80 -3.34
N ASP A 80 -20.38 11.29 -3.95
CA ASP A 80 -19.73 12.54 -3.60
C ASP A 80 -19.25 13.27 -4.87
N CYS A 81 -18.32 14.21 -4.69
CA CYS A 81 -17.76 15.02 -5.75
C CYS A 81 -17.18 14.22 -6.94
N VAL A 82 -16.61 13.03 -6.71
CA VAL A 82 -15.94 12.25 -7.78
C VAL A 82 -16.94 11.73 -8.80
N ILE A 83 -18.15 11.36 -8.36
CA ILE A 83 -19.20 10.78 -9.22
C ILE A 83 -20.27 11.81 -9.62
N HIS A 84 -20.14 13.06 -9.19
CA HIS A 84 -21.10 14.13 -9.47
C HIS A 84 -21.34 14.36 -10.97
N TRP A 85 -20.35 14.06 -11.82
CA TRP A 85 -20.46 14.15 -13.28
C TRP A 85 -21.57 13.29 -13.88
N ILE A 86 -22.07 12.26 -13.18
CA ILE A 86 -23.20 11.44 -13.65
C ILE A 86 -24.47 12.27 -13.85
N ASN A 87 -24.62 13.37 -13.09
CA ASN A 87 -25.73 14.30 -13.26
C ASN A 87 -25.52 15.29 -14.42
N SER A 88 -24.31 15.37 -14.97
CA SER A 88 -23.98 16.30 -16.06
C SER A 88 -24.56 15.83 -17.39
N SER A 89 -25.53 16.59 -17.90
CA SER A 89 -26.12 16.39 -19.24
C SER A 89 -25.14 16.65 -20.39
N LYS A 90 -23.93 17.16 -20.10
CA LYS A 90 -22.93 17.54 -21.12
C LYS A 90 -22.23 16.35 -21.78
N THR A 91 -22.25 15.17 -21.17
CA THR A 91 -21.47 14.02 -21.69
C THR A 91 -22.13 13.33 -22.87
N GLY A 92 -23.46 13.40 -23.00
CA GLY A 92 -24.19 12.67 -24.05
C GLY A 92 -24.13 11.14 -23.92
N ILE A 93 -23.55 10.61 -22.84
CA ILE A 93 -23.32 9.18 -22.62
C ILE A 93 -24.58 8.51 -22.07
N ARG A 94 -24.92 7.35 -22.63
CA ARG A 94 -26.01 6.51 -22.16
C ARG A 94 -25.54 5.64 -20.99
N PHE A 95 -26.18 5.79 -19.83
CA PHE A 95 -26.01 4.87 -18.71
C PHE A 95 -26.88 3.62 -18.89
N MET A 96 -26.27 2.46 -18.77
CA MET A 96 -26.95 1.16 -18.74
C MET A 96 -27.47 0.88 -17.33
N GLU A 97 -28.73 0.46 -17.24
CA GLU A 97 -29.46 0.23 -15.97
C GLU A 97 -29.31 1.36 -14.92
N PRO A 98 -29.66 2.61 -15.26
CA PRO A 98 -29.41 3.73 -14.36
C PRO A 98 -30.23 3.68 -13.06
N LEU A 99 -31.35 2.95 -13.05
CA LEU A 99 -32.19 2.72 -11.86
C LEU A 99 -31.58 1.70 -10.88
N SER A 100 -30.57 0.95 -11.32
CA SER A 100 -29.83 -0.03 -10.51
C SER A 100 -28.57 0.59 -9.86
N MET A 101 -28.38 1.91 -9.97
CA MET A 101 -27.26 2.62 -9.38
C MET A 101 -27.65 3.21 -8.02
N PHE A 102 -27.08 2.67 -6.95
CA PHE A 102 -27.35 3.09 -5.57
C PHE A 102 -26.07 3.50 -4.85
N CYS A 103 -26.19 4.46 -3.95
CA CYS A 103 -25.09 4.90 -3.10
C CYS A 103 -24.87 3.91 -1.96
N ALA A 104 -23.63 3.49 -1.73
CA ALA A 104 -23.21 2.77 -0.53
C ALA A 104 -22.62 3.72 0.52
N LEU A 105 -22.00 4.81 0.05
CA LEU A 105 -21.37 5.87 0.83
C LEU A 105 -21.77 7.25 0.27
N PRO A 106 -21.70 8.31 1.10
CA PRO A 106 -21.55 8.26 2.55
C PRO A 106 -22.80 7.67 3.23
N SER A 107 -22.78 7.48 4.56
CA SER A 107 -23.85 6.78 5.30
C SER A 107 -25.23 7.41 5.14
N GLU A 108 -25.26 8.73 4.93
CA GLU A 108 -26.46 9.55 4.82
C GLU A 108 -27.25 9.23 3.54
N TYR A 109 -26.54 8.86 2.46
CA TYR A 109 -27.13 8.52 1.18
C TYR A 109 -27.22 7.01 0.94
N ARG A 110 -26.85 6.17 1.92
CA ARG A 110 -26.83 4.72 1.75
C ARG A 110 -28.20 4.18 1.30
N GLY A 111 -28.20 3.44 0.19
CA GLY A 111 -29.38 2.85 -0.43
C GLY A 111 -30.22 3.81 -1.27
N GLN A 112 -29.90 5.11 -1.30
CA GLN A 112 -30.55 6.07 -2.18
C GLN A 112 -30.06 5.90 -3.63
N GLN A 113 -30.89 6.27 -4.60
CA GLN A 113 -30.46 6.30 -5.99
C GLN A 113 -29.42 7.40 -6.21
N VAL A 114 -28.40 7.11 -7.01
CA VAL A 114 -27.28 8.03 -7.27
C VAL A 114 -27.78 9.40 -7.76
N LYS A 115 -28.73 9.42 -8.69
CA LYS A 115 -29.29 10.67 -9.21
C LYS A 115 -29.99 11.52 -8.15
N GLU A 116 -30.66 10.89 -7.18
CA GLU A 116 -31.39 11.59 -6.12
C GLU A 116 -30.43 12.13 -5.05
N ALA A 117 -29.39 11.36 -4.72
CA ALA A 117 -28.36 11.75 -3.77
C ALA A 117 -27.51 12.92 -4.30
N LEU A 118 -27.09 12.89 -5.57
CA LEU A 118 -26.29 13.94 -6.18
C LEU A 118 -27.03 15.25 -6.43
N LEU A 119 -28.37 15.29 -6.27
CA LEU A 119 -29.12 16.56 -6.25
C LEU A 119 -29.03 17.25 -4.89
N GLN A 120 -28.66 16.52 -3.84
CA GLN A 120 -28.56 17.02 -2.47
C GLN A 120 -27.12 17.45 -2.14
N ASP A 121 -26.12 16.87 -2.78
CA ASP A 121 -24.71 17.23 -2.65
C ASP A 121 -24.21 18.03 -3.86
N SER A 122 -23.73 19.24 -3.60
CA SER A 122 -23.19 20.16 -4.63
C SER A 122 -21.69 20.41 -4.46
N SER A 123 -21.02 19.60 -3.64
CA SER A 123 -19.61 19.78 -3.32
C SER A 123 -18.74 19.45 -4.53
N GLU A 124 -17.93 20.41 -4.97
CA GLU A 124 -16.95 20.21 -6.07
C GLU A 124 -15.68 19.51 -5.59
N GLN A 125 -15.45 19.47 -4.28
CA GLN A 125 -14.27 18.89 -3.64
C GLN A 125 -14.72 17.91 -2.56
N CYS A 126 -13.93 16.86 -2.33
CA CYS A 126 -14.24 15.84 -1.35
C CYS A 126 -12.99 15.16 -0.80
N LEU A 127 -13.18 14.56 0.37
CA LEU A 127 -12.13 13.87 1.11
C LEU A 127 -11.56 12.67 0.34
N PRO A 128 -10.26 12.40 0.49
CA PRO A 128 -9.66 11.17 -0.02
C PRO A 128 -10.30 9.94 0.61
N MET A 129 -10.42 8.87 -0.18
CA MET A 129 -10.75 7.54 0.31
C MET A 129 -9.82 6.52 -0.31
N ILE A 130 -9.09 5.79 0.54
CA ILE A 130 -8.22 4.71 0.13
C ILE A 130 -9.08 3.48 -0.19
N SER A 131 -8.90 2.89 -1.37
CA SER A 131 -9.61 1.68 -1.80
C SER A 131 -9.25 0.49 -0.91
N HIS A 132 -10.26 -0.07 -0.25
CA HIS A 132 -10.08 -1.12 0.75
C HIS A 132 -9.58 -2.43 0.14
N ASP A 133 -10.12 -2.83 -1.01
CA ASP A 133 -9.80 -4.13 -1.62
C ASP A 133 -8.41 -4.13 -2.28
N THR A 134 -7.82 -2.96 -2.54
CA THR A 134 -6.41 -2.83 -2.97
C THR A 134 -5.40 -2.93 -1.83
N PHE A 135 -5.85 -2.81 -0.57
CA PHE A 135 -4.95 -2.60 0.56
C PHE A 135 -4.81 -3.85 1.45
N PRO A 136 -3.60 -4.36 1.70
CA PRO A 136 -3.43 -5.54 2.52
C PRO A 136 -3.37 -5.19 4.02
N ASN A 137 -4.24 -5.80 4.83
CA ASN A 137 -4.27 -5.56 6.27
C ASN A 137 -3.07 -6.20 7.01
N HIS A 138 -2.74 -7.43 6.63
CA HIS A 138 -1.69 -8.24 7.26
C HIS A 138 -0.95 -9.06 6.21
N LEU A 139 0.39 -9.01 6.23
CA LEU A 139 1.22 -9.90 5.42
C LEU A 139 2.22 -10.64 6.30
N ASN A 140 2.34 -11.94 6.07
CA ASN A 140 3.44 -12.76 6.56
C ASN A 140 4.43 -12.95 5.42
N LEU A 141 5.69 -12.62 5.67
CA LEU A 141 6.70 -12.50 4.64
C LEU A 141 7.96 -13.24 5.08
N ASP A 142 8.71 -13.84 4.17
CA ASP A 142 10.03 -14.39 4.47
C ASP A 142 11.14 -13.36 4.22
N VAL A 143 12.25 -13.51 4.93
CA VAL A 143 13.44 -12.65 4.77
C VAL A 143 13.96 -12.69 3.32
N GLY A 144 14.41 -11.53 2.83
CA GLY A 144 15.03 -11.38 1.52
C GLY A 144 14.04 -11.10 0.39
N MET A 145 12.73 -11.18 0.63
CA MET A 145 11.72 -10.88 -0.38
C MET A 145 11.64 -9.38 -0.69
N THR A 146 11.19 -9.06 -1.90
CA THR A 146 10.75 -7.71 -2.28
C THR A 146 9.24 -7.66 -2.18
N VAL A 147 8.73 -6.61 -1.51
CA VAL A 147 7.31 -6.49 -1.14
C VAL A 147 6.74 -5.25 -1.80
N PHE A 148 5.54 -5.37 -2.35
CA PHE A 148 4.79 -4.26 -2.93
C PHE A 148 3.52 -4.05 -2.10
N LEU A 149 3.35 -2.84 -1.58
CA LEU A 149 2.14 -2.44 -0.86
C LEU A 149 1.41 -1.37 -1.68
N ASP A 150 0.30 -1.77 -2.27
CA ASP A 150 -0.52 -0.85 -3.04
C ASP A 150 -1.37 0.03 -2.13
N CYS A 151 -1.40 1.32 -2.45
CA CYS A 151 -2.33 2.26 -1.87
C CYS A 151 -2.88 3.13 -2.98
N ARG A 152 -4.17 2.96 -3.27
CA ARG A 152 -4.89 3.72 -4.29
C ARG A 152 -5.99 4.51 -3.62
N ALA A 153 -6.10 5.80 -3.91
CA ALA A 153 -7.10 6.67 -3.30
C ALA A 153 -7.91 7.47 -4.33
N MET A 154 -9.16 7.76 -3.99
CA MET A 154 -10.06 8.60 -4.79
C MET A 154 -10.43 9.89 -4.05
N ALA A 155 -10.26 11.04 -4.72
CA ALA A 155 -10.59 12.37 -4.19
C ALA A 155 -10.65 13.42 -5.30
N GLU A 156 -11.28 14.56 -5.03
CA GLU A 156 -11.07 15.81 -5.79
C GLU A 156 -10.81 16.94 -4.76
N PRO A 157 -9.71 17.68 -4.84
CA PRO A 157 -8.57 17.50 -5.74
C PRO A 157 -7.83 16.17 -5.54
N GLU A 158 -7.09 15.73 -6.55
CA GLU A 158 -6.29 14.50 -6.53
C GLU A 158 -5.34 14.46 -5.29
N PRO A 159 -5.33 13.36 -4.52
CA PRO A 159 -4.58 13.31 -3.28
C PRO A 159 -3.09 13.05 -3.51
N GLU A 160 -2.23 13.69 -2.71
CA GLU A 160 -0.84 13.27 -2.52
C GLU A 160 -0.83 11.99 -1.68
N ILE A 161 -0.16 10.94 -2.19
CA ILE A 161 0.02 9.69 -1.47
C ILE A 161 1.44 9.60 -0.93
N TYR A 162 1.57 9.29 0.35
CA TYR A 162 2.85 8.99 0.98
C TYR A 162 2.70 7.87 2.02
N TRP A 163 3.84 7.27 2.39
CA TRP A 163 3.88 6.20 3.38
C TRP A 163 4.64 6.61 4.63
N VAL A 164 4.23 6.10 5.78
CA VAL A 164 4.94 6.25 7.05
C VAL A 164 5.41 4.87 7.51
N THR A 165 6.73 4.73 7.66
CA THR A 165 7.36 3.49 8.14
C THR A 165 7.08 3.26 9.63
N PRO A 166 7.31 2.05 10.17
CA PRO A 166 7.16 1.77 11.61
C PRO A 166 8.01 2.67 12.51
N LEU A 167 9.11 3.22 11.99
CA LEU A 167 10.00 4.15 12.68
C LEU A 167 9.55 5.61 12.59
N GLY A 168 8.45 5.90 11.88
CA GLY A 168 7.91 7.25 11.71
C GLY A 168 8.47 8.02 10.52
N ASN A 169 9.35 7.42 9.69
CA ASN A 169 9.88 8.10 8.50
C ASN A 169 8.80 8.24 7.43
N LYS A 170 8.64 9.46 6.89
CA LYS A 170 7.79 9.76 5.72
C LYS A 170 8.54 9.36 4.44
N ILE A 171 7.92 8.52 3.63
CA ILE A 171 8.38 8.09 2.30
C ILE A 171 7.49 8.74 1.26
N THR A 172 8.08 9.56 0.41
CA THR A 172 7.48 10.23 -0.74
C THR A 172 8.11 9.72 -2.04
N VAL A 173 7.55 10.10 -3.20
CA VAL A 173 8.09 9.72 -4.52
C VAL A 173 9.54 10.17 -4.70
N ASP A 174 9.92 11.31 -4.10
CA ASP A 174 11.28 11.86 -4.16
C ASP A 174 12.24 11.29 -3.11
N THR A 175 11.79 10.32 -2.30
CA THR A 175 12.64 9.74 -1.25
C THR A 175 13.70 8.82 -1.86
N LEU A 176 14.97 9.21 -1.71
CA LEU A 176 16.13 8.47 -2.20
C LEU A 176 16.67 7.49 -1.14
N LEU A 177 15.95 6.40 -0.91
CA LEU A 177 16.41 5.31 -0.05
C LEU A 177 16.48 4.02 -0.87
N ASP A 178 17.64 3.35 -0.87
CA ASP A 178 17.82 2.09 -1.63
C ASP A 178 16.77 1.02 -1.27
N LYS A 179 16.29 1.08 -0.02
CA LYS A 179 15.32 0.13 0.54
C LYS A 179 13.88 0.40 0.15
N TYR A 180 13.50 1.67 0.00
CA TYR A 180 12.10 2.09 -0.16
C TYR A 180 11.95 2.87 -1.45
N LYS A 181 11.07 2.42 -2.33
CA LYS A 181 10.71 3.17 -3.54
C LYS A 181 9.21 3.34 -3.58
N LEU A 182 8.75 4.57 -3.80
CA LEU A 182 7.33 4.87 -3.94
C LEU A 182 7.02 5.18 -5.41
N SER A 183 6.10 4.43 -6.00
CA SER A 183 5.60 4.74 -7.34
C SER A 183 4.68 5.97 -7.30
N GLY A 184 4.56 6.67 -8.43
CA GLY A 184 3.61 7.79 -8.56
C GLY A 184 2.14 7.39 -8.41
N GLU A 185 1.84 6.10 -8.45
CA GLU A 185 0.49 5.55 -8.22
C GLU A 185 0.23 5.24 -6.73
N GLY A 186 1.24 5.37 -5.86
CA GLY A 186 1.12 5.13 -4.41
C GLY A 186 1.58 3.75 -3.94
N THR A 187 2.19 2.93 -4.82
CA THR A 187 2.73 1.60 -4.44
C THR A 187 4.09 1.75 -3.76
N LEU A 188 4.20 1.28 -2.52
CA LEU A 188 5.46 1.19 -1.80
C LEU A 188 6.15 -0.13 -2.09
N GLU A 189 7.31 -0.07 -2.74
CA GLU A 189 8.25 -1.17 -2.89
C GLU A 189 9.25 -1.17 -1.73
N ILE A 190 9.36 -2.31 -1.05
CA ILE A 190 10.35 -2.56 0.01
C ILE A 190 11.26 -3.68 -0.46
N VAL A 191 12.52 -3.35 -0.74
CA VAL A 191 13.50 -4.31 -1.28
C VAL A 191 14.23 -5.03 -0.14
N ASN A 192 14.46 -6.34 -0.32
CA ASN A 192 15.26 -7.18 0.58
C ASN A 192 14.78 -7.09 2.04
N ILE A 193 13.50 -7.40 2.28
CA ILE A 193 12.87 -7.23 3.59
C ILE A 193 13.53 -8.10 4.67
N GLN A 194 13.71 -7.54 5.87
CA GLN A 194 14.38 -8.17 7.00
C GLN A 194 13.47 -8.20 8.24
N VAL A 195 13.82 -8.99 9.25
CA VAL A 195 13.04 -9.13 10.48
C VAL A 195 12.77 -7.78 11.15
N GLN A 196 13.76 -6.89 11.17
CA GLN A 196 13.66 -5.53 11.73
C GLN A 196 12.68 -4.60 10.99
N ASP A 197 12.28 -4.96 9.77
CA ASP A 197 11.32 -4.17 8.99
C ASP A 197 9.87 -4.51 9.35
N SER A 198 9.66 -5.51 10.20
CA SER A 198 8.33 -5.85 10.73
C SER A 198 7.74 -4.65 11.46
N GLY A 199 6.44 -4.44 11.28
CA GLY A 199 5.74 -3.35 11.93
C GLY A 199 4.56 -2.84 11.13
N ARG A 200 4.07 -1.67 11.53
CA ARG A 200 2.90 -1.01 10.94
C ARG A 200 3.36 0.02 9.93
N TYR A 201 3.07 -0.22 8.66
CA TYR A 201 3.27 0.74 7.58
C TYR A 201 1.95 1.44 7.33
N THR A 202 1.96 2.77 7.34
CA THR A 202 0.74 3.58 7.18
C THR A 202 0.75 4.27 5.84
N CYS A 203 -0.22 3.99 4.97
CA CYS A 203 -0.47 4.83 3.82
C CYS A 203 -1.32 6.03 4.25
N VAL A 204 -0.96 7.20 3.75
CA VAL A 204 -1.75 8.43 3.90
C VAL A 204 -2.04 8.99 2.51
N ALA A 205 -3.32 9.24 2.23
CA ALA A 205 -3.78 9.97 1.06
C ALA A 205 -4.33 11.31 1.53
N GLN A 206 -3.75 12.42 1.07
CA GLN A 206 -4.06 13.76 1.56
C GLN A 206 -4.37 14.72 0.41
N ASN A 207 -5.43 15.50 0.53
CA ASN A 207 -5.70 16.66 -0.33
C ASN A 207 -6.05 17.89 0.52
N THR A 208 -6.57 18.95 -0.10
CA THR A 208 -6.97 20.19 0.59
C THR A 208 -8.13 20.01 1.56
N GLU A 209 -8.99 19.02 1.32
CA GLU A 209 -10.18 18.76 2.14
C GLU A 209 -9.86 17.93 3.39
N GLY A 210 -8.77 17.16 3.35
CA GLY A 210 -8.31 16.37 4.49
C GLY A 210 -7.48 15.16 4.07
N ALA A 211 -7.54 14.10 4.87
CA ALA A 211 -6.76 12.89 4.62
C ALA A 211 -7.49 11.62 5.06
N ASP A 212 -7.22 10.52 4.36
CA ASP A 212 -7.56 9.16 4.79
C ASP A 212 -6.29 8.35 5.01
N THR A 213 -6.36 7.38 5.93
CA THR A 213 -5.22 6.57 6.32
C THR A 213 -5.57 5.08 6.43
N ARG A 214 -4.63 4.23 6.00
CA ARG A 214 -4.73 2.77 6.11
C ARG A 214 -3.42 2.19 6.58
N VAL A 215 -3.49 1.10 7.35
CA VAL A 215 -2.32 0.52 8.01
C VAL A 215 -2.15 -0.93 7.62
N ALA A 216 -1.02 -1.24 6.99
CA ALA A 216 -0.59 -2.59 6.65
C ALA A 216 0.37 -3.09 7.74
N THR A 217 0.08 -4.25 8.33
CA THR A 217 0.96 -4.86 9.32
C THR A 217 1.82 -5.93 8.64
N LEU A 218 3.13 -5.69 8.57
CA LEU A 218 4.08 -6.64 8.05
C LEU A 218 4.68 -7.47 9.18
N ARG A 219 4.66 -8.79 9.02
CA ARG A 219 5.36 -9.73 9.88
C ARG A 219 6.35 -10.51 9.05
N VAL A 220 7.63 -10.29 9.29
CA VAL A 220 8.69 -10.99 8.57
C VAL A 220 9.14 -12.19 9.38
N ASN A 221 8.80 -13.37 8.87
CA ASN A 221 9.27 -14.64 9.34
C ASN A 221 10.71 -14.84 8.89
N GLY A 222 11.58 -14.98 9.86
CA GLY A 222 12.91 -15.50 9.65
C GLY A 222 13.30 -16.24 10.92
N THR A 223 13.90 -17.41 10.77
CA THR A 223 15.09 -17.64 11.57
C THR A 223 16.04 -16.51 11.19
N LEU A 224 16.60 -15.78 12.16
CA LEU A 224 17.73 -14.91 11.86
C LEU A 224 18.76 -15.81 11.16
N LEU A 225 18.85 -15.75 9.83
CA LEU A 225 19.90 -16.45 9.11
C LEU A 225 21.20 -15.86 9.66
N ASP A 226 22.01 -16.75 10.23
CA ASP A 226 23.28 -16.46 10.88
C ASP A 226 24.06 -15.38 10.13
N GLY A 227 24.12 -14.19 10.74
CA GLY A 227 24.97 -13.10 10.27
C GLY A 227 25.55 -12.24 11.38
N SER A 228 25.03 -12.34 12.61
CA SER A 228 25.65 -11.77 13.81
C SER A 228 24.87 -12.18 15.05
N GLN A 229 25.17 -13.35 15.63
CA GLN A 229 25.01 -13.49 17.07
C GLN A 229 25.96 -12.47 17.71
N ILE A 230 25.46 -11.33 18.17
CA ILE A 230 26.30 -10.33 18.84
C ILE A 230 26.69 -10.90 20.20
N LEU A 231 27.84 -11.54 20.27
CA LEU A 231 28.51 -11.89 21.52
C LEU A 231 29.00 -10.60 22.18
N LYS A 232 28.25 -10.11 23.17
CA LYS A 232 28.70 -8.99 24.01
C LYS A 232 29.63 -9.53 25.09
N ILE A 233 30.89 -9.10 25.05
CA ILE A 233 31.88 -9.38 26.09
C ILE A 233 31.75 -8.31 27.18
N PHE A 234 31.67 -8.74 28.43
CA PHE A 234 31.64 -7.90 29.62
C PHE A 234 32.88 -8.17 30.46
N ILE A 235 33.61 -7.12 30.83
CA ILE A 235 34.67 -7.20 31.84
C ILE A 235 34.00 -7.32 33.21
N LYS A 236 34.31 -8.40 33.93
CA LYS A 236 33.78 -8.65 35.28
C LYS A 236 34.71 -8.11 36.36
N GLN A 237 36.02 -8.28 36.17
CA GLN A 237 37.03 -7.86 37.13
C GLN A 237 38.36 -7.62 36.42
N THR A 238 39.15 -6.68 36.95
CA THR A 238 40.52 -6.39 36.51
C THR A 238 41.46 -6.48 37.70
N GLU A 239 42.62 -7.10 37.52
CA GLU A 239 43.71 -7.22 38.49
C GLU A 239 45.01 -6.75 37.85
N SER A 240 46.08 -6.59 38.63
CA SER A 240 47.37 -6.07 38.16
C SER A 240 48.00 -6.88 37.01
N HIS A 241 47.67 -8.17 36.89
CA HIS A 241 48.18 -9.07 35.83
C HIS A 241 47.08 -9.96 35.23
N SER A 242 45.80 -9.66 35.45
CA SER A 242 44.73 -10.50 34.93
C SER A 242 43.44 -9.72 34.66
N VAL A 243 42.63 -10.21 33.71
CA VAL A 243 41.28 -9.71 33.46
C VAL A 243 40.31 -10.89 33.38
N LEU A 244 39.22 -10.81 34.13
CA LEU A 244 38.10 -11.75 34.05
C LEU A 244 37.04 -11.20 33.12
N VAL A 245 36.72 -11.94 32.07
CA VAL A 245 35.67 -11.60 31.11
C VAL A 245 34.55 -12.64 31.12
N SER A 246 33.35 -12.19 30.82
CA SER A 246 32.18 -13.04 30.62
C SER A 246 31.45 -12.63 29.36
N TRP A 247 30.75 -13.55 28.71
CA TRP A 247 29.94 -13.26 27.54
C TRP A 247 28.60 -13.98 27.63
N LYS A 248 27.61 -13.45 26.91
CA LYS A 248 26.28 -14.03 26.81
C LYS A 248 25.80 -13.94 25.36
N VAL A 249 25.27 -15.04 24.85
CA VAL A 249 24.55 -15.06 23.57
C VAL A 249 23.14 -14.53 23.84
N ASN A 250 22.77 -13.43 23.19
CA ASN A 250 21.40 -12.90 23.25
C ASN A 250 20.53 -13.71 22.29
N SER A 251 19.87 -14.76 22.79
CA SER A 251 18.81 -15.45 22.05
C SER A 251 17.45 -14.85 22.42
N ASN A 252 16.69 -14.34 21.45
CA ASN A 252 15.30 -13.92 21.65
C ASN A 252 14.30 -15.09 21.66
N VAL A 253 14.81 -16.33 21.63
CA VAL A 253 14.00 -17.54 21.78
C VAL A 253 13.85 -17.83 23.27
N MET A 254 12.61 -17.89 23.76
CA MET A 254 12.27 -18.44 25.09
C MET A 254 12.60 -19.96 25.12
N THR A 255 13.88 -20.30 25.13
CA THR A 255 14.37 -21.64 25.50
C THR A 255 15.30 -21.49 26.70
N SER A 256 14.99 -22.22 27.75
CA SER A 256 15.43 -22.03 29.13
C SER A 256 16.86 -22.50 29.45
N ASN A 257 17.75 -22.64 28.46
CA ASN A 257 19.10 -23.19 28.66
C ASN A 257 20.21 -22.21 28.23
N LEU A 258 20.27 -21.04 28.86
CA LEU A 258 21.39 -20.10 28.72
C LEU A 258 22.59 -20.60 29.52
N LYS A 259 23.65 -21.08 28.83
CA LYS A 259 24.94 -21.42 29.45
C LYS A 259 25.83 -20.18 29.55
N TRP A 260 26.23 -19.82 30.77
CA TRP A 260 27.24 -18.79 31.01
C TRP A 260 28.64 -19.39 30.82
N SER A 261 29.52 -18.65 30.15
CA SER A 261 30.94 -19.03 30.03
C SER A 261 31.82 -17.83 30.41
N SER A 262 32.92 -18.10 31.12
CA SER A 262 33.89 -17.11 31.59
C SER A 262 35.32 -17.61 31.38
N ALA A 263 36.26 -16.71 31.11
CA ALA A 263 37.67 -17.02 30.97
C ALA A 263 38.55 -15.96 31.64
N THR A 264 39.69 -16.39 32.19
CA THR A 264 40.70 -15.52 32.82
C THR A 264 41.92 -15.43 31.92
N MET A 265 42.32 -14.21 31.56
CA MET A 265 43.53 -13.95 30.77
C MET A 265 44.62 -13.42 31.71
N LYS A 266 45.80 -14.04 31.69
CA LYS A 266 47.00 -13.54 32.39
C LYS A 266 47.80 -12.64 31.45
N ILE A 267 48.24 -11.48 31.94
CA ILE A 267 48.99 -10.48 31.17
C ILE A 267 50.39 -10.41 31.76
N ASP A 268 51.34 -11.07 31.10
CA ASP A 268 52.74 -11.14 31.55
C ASP A 268 53.62 -10.00 30.97
N ASN A 269 53.14 -9.27 29.94
CA ASN A 269 53.83 -8.11 29.34
C ASN A 269 52.81 -7.05 28.83
N PRO A 270 52.71 -5.86 29.45
CA PRO A 270 51.65 -4.89 29.19
C PRO A 270 51.75 -4.17 27.82
N HIS A 271 52.82 -4.39 27.05
CA HIS A 271 53.03 -3.72 25.75
C HIS A 271 52.70 -4.60 24.53
N ILE A 272 52.15 -5.81 24.73
CA ILE A 272 51.81 -6.74 23.65
C ILE A 272 50.29 -6.91 23.56
N THR A 273 49.75 -7.02 22.34
CA THR A 273 48.35 -7.38 22.11
C THR A 273 48.16 -8.88 22.31
N TYR A 274 47.31 -9.27 23.28
CA TYR A 274 46.95 -10.66 23.53
C TYR A 274 45.63 -11.01 22.83
N THR A 275 45.55 -12.20 22.23
CA THR A 275 44.33 -12.71 21.56
C THR A 275 43.89 -14.01 22.23
N ALA A 276 42.68 -14.05 22.77
CA ALA A 276 42.06 -15.27 23.30
C ALA A 276 40.97 -15.76 22.35
N ARG A 277 40.92 -17.08 22.08
CA ARG A 277 39.83 -17.70 21.31
C ARG A 277 38.71 -18.13 22.25
N VAL A 278 37.50 -17.64 21.98
CA VAL A 278 36.28 -18.10 22.66
C VAL A 278 35.88 -19.45 22.02
N PRO A 279 35.65 -20.52 22.81
CA PRO A 279 35.09 -21.75 22.28
C PRO A 279 33.67 -21.47 21.77
N VAL A 280 33.38 -21.87 20.53
CA VAL A 280 32.05 -21.76 19.89
C VAL A 280 31.11 -22.80 20.49
#